data_AF-A0A5C3EHW3-F1
#
_entry.id   AF-A0A5C3EHW3-F1
#
_cell.length_a   1.000
_cell.length_b   1.000
_cell.length_c   1.000
_cell.angle_alpha   90.00
_cell.angle_beta   90.00
_cell.angle_gamma   90.00
#
_symmetry.space_group_name_H-M   'P 1'
#
loop_
_entity.id
_entity.type
_entity.pdbx_description
1 polymer ?
#
loop_
_entity_poly.entity_id
_entity_poly.type
_entity_poly.pdbx_seq_one_letter_code
_entity_poly.pdbx_strand_id
1 'polypeptide(L)'
;MTSVPKATLYTFDGSVWASSPRLALVEKGYASTDVDLKIVDLVKAENFDPSYLRINSKGTVPTLVVPLLETTSSEVDTKFRAITDTKAILDFLDKSRSQNTLSADESNSAPAPILAPATIEGKALSDEIIALVHAGEVDPNFLLLGARNQAELEEGKKGLPGTFVANRNKALLDHQKSLDGSSTTAFDGSANPKSSAVQENLKKWYADKLDSQSLLTRAYVNGDAEAVQQLVQLTNATWKNVAETLIKLETKVQGPFALGDQISLADLHVIPWLARIAAIASGLAKSEDPIKSLDVVLEGFGGKVGEKVKGLWTTFGERESFKAIYGEGLH
;
A
#
# COMPACT_ATOMS: atom_id res chain seq x y z
N MET A 1 -21.12 29.39 -9.20
CA MET A 1 -21.35 28.05 -8.62
C MET A 1 -20.11 27.68 -7.84
N THR A 2 -20.23 27.50 -6.52
CA THR A 2 -19.13 27.10 -5.65
C THR A 2 -18.82 25.63 -5.91
N SER A 3 -17.64 25.33 -6.48
CA SER A 3 -17.22 23.96 -6.74
C SER A 3 -17.05 23.23 -5.41
N VAL A 4 -17.81 22.15 -5.20
CA VAL A 4 -17.61 21.26 -4.05
C VAL A 4 -16.15 20.77 -4.10
N PRO A 5 -15.37 20.91 -3.01
CA PRO A 5 -13.99 20.45 -2.99
C PRO A 5 -13.93 18.95 -3.31
N LYS A 6 -12.98 18.52 -4.14
CA LYS A 6 -12.82 17.10 -4.47
C LYS A 6 -12.13 16.34 -3.34
N ALA A 7 -12.35 15.03 -3.29
CA ALA A 7 -11.48 14.17 -2.50
C ALA A 7 -10.08 14.10 -3.13
N THR A 8 -9.05 13.91 -2.31
CA THR A 8 -7.67 13.72 -2.78
C THR A 8 -7.13 12.39 -2.29
N LEU A 9 -6.71 11.52 -3.20
CA LEU A 9 -6.00 10.29 -2.90
C LEU A 9 -4.49 10.50 -3.03
N TYR A 10 -3.80 10.49 -1.89
CA TYR A 10 -2.34 10.42 -1.83
C TYR A 10 -1.89 8.97 -2.08
N THR A 11 -1.08 8.77 -3.11
CA THR A 11 -0.72 7.45 -3.63
C THR A 11 0.71 7.40 -4.14
N PHE A 12 1.17 6.21 -4.49
CA PHE A 12 2.45 5.97 -5.14
C PHE A 12 2.32 4.71 -6.01
N ASP A 13 2.75 4.78 -7.27
CA ASP A 13 2.55 3.68 -8.23
C ASP A 13 3.26 2.39 -7.79
N GLY A 14 4.47 2.54 -7.23
CA GLY A 14 5.21 1.43 -6.64
C GLY A 14 4.73 0.99 -5.26
N SER A 15 3.54 1.40 -4.79
CA SER A 15 2.97 0.95 -3.51
C SER A 15 1.89 -0.11 -3.70
N VAL A 16 2.08 -1.26 -3.04
CA VAL A 16 1.13 -2.38 -3.05
C VAL A 16 -0.24 -1.92 -2.58
N TRP A 17 -0.29 -1.38 -1.36
CA TRP A 17 -1.54 -1.04 -0.72
C TRP A 17 -2.18 0.23 -1.27
N ALA A 18 -1.42 1.07 -1.99
CA ALA A 18 -1.98 2.21 -2.71
C ALA A 18 -2.55 1.83 -4.08
N SER A 19 -2.21 0.64 -4.59
CA SER A 19 -2.82 0.09 -5.81
C SER A 19 -4.26 -0.35 -5.57
N SER A 20 -4.60 -0.89 -4.40
CA SER A 20 -5.98 -1.25 -4.03
C SER A 20 -7.00 -0.14 -4.28
N PRO A 21 -6.89 1.07 -3.71
CA PRO A 21 -7.83 2.14 -3.99
C PRO A 21 -7.76 2.65 -5.44
N ARG A 22 -6.61 2.58 -6.11
CA ARG A 22 -6.52 2.94 -7.53
C ARG A 22 -7.32 1.97 -8.42
N LEU A 23 -7.25 0.66 -8.14
CA LEU A 23 -8.11 -0.33 -8.78
C LEU A 23 -9.59 -0.02 -8.51
N ALA A 24 -9.94 0.27 -7.25
CA ALA A 24 -11.31 0.61 -6.87
C ALA A 24 -11.84 1.85 -7.61
N LEU A 25 -11.02 2.88 -7.80
CA LEU A 25 -11.42 4.07 -8.55
C LEU A 25 -11.86 3.68 -9.98
N VAL A 26 -11.10 2.82 -10.66
CA VAL A 26 -11.45 2.34 -12.02
C VAL A 26 -12.70 1.46 -11.98
N GLU A 27 -12.75 0.48 -11.09
CA GLU A 27 -13.87 -0.47 -10.97
C GLU A 27 -15.20 0.20 -10.63
N LYS A 28 -15.14 1.29 -9.85
CA LYS A 28 -16.30 2.09 -9.45
C LYS A 28 -16.53 3.28 -10.40
N GLY A 29 -15.78 3.40 -11.49
CA GLY A 29 -16.00 4.41 -12.52
C GLY A 29 -15.74 5.84 -12.08
N TYR A 30 -14.85 6.06 -11.09
CA TYR A 30 -14.41 7.40 -10.71
C TYR A 30 -13.57 8.04 -11.81
N ALA A 31 -13.96 9.25 -12.21
CA ALA A 31 -13.24 10.08 -13.15
C ALA A 31 -12.23 11.01 -12.43
N SER A 32 -11.33 11.61 -13.21
CA SER A 32 -10.40 12.64 -12.70
C SER A 32 -11.10 13.92 -12.22
N THR A 33 -12.37 14.09 -12.57
CA THR A 33 -13.24 15.15 -12.02
C THR A 33 -13.72 14.85 -10.61
N ASP A 34 -13.67 13.59 -10.16
CA ASP A 34 -14.26 13.15 -8.90
C ASP A 34 -13.23 13.08 -7.77
N VAL A 35 -12.02 12.60 -8.09
CA VAL A 35 -10.93 12.40 -7.14
C VAL A 35 -9.62 12.91 -7.74
N ASP A 36 -8.93 13.79 -7.01
CA ASP A 36 -7.58 14.21 -7.38
C ASP A 36 -6.55 13.20 -6.87
N LEU A 37 -5.58 12.84 -7.71
CA LEU A 37 -4.46 11.99 -7.33
C LEU A 37 -3.23 12.85 -7.00
N LYS A 38 -2.61 12.61 -5.85
CA LYS A 38 -1.33 13.22 -5.47
C LYS A 38 -0.30 12.13 -5.21
N ILE A 39 0.85 12.24 -5.88
CA ILE A 39 1.94 11.31 -5.69
C ILE A 39 2.76 11.70 -4.46
N VAL A 40 3.07 10.71 -3.63
CA VAL A 40 4.04 10.79 -2.53
C VAL A 40 5.16 9.81 -2.84
N ASP A 41 6.30 10.31 -3.30
CA ASP A 41 7.41 9.51 -3.79
C ASP A 41 8.10 8.76 -2.63
N LEU A 42 7.79 7.46 -2.50
CA LEU A 42 8.33 6.62 -1.44
C LEU A 42 9.82 6.33 -1.62
N VAL A 43 10.33 6.39 -2.86
CA VAL A 43 11.77 6.19 -3.16
C VAL A 43 12.57 7.38 -2.65
N LYS A 44 11.99 8.59 -2.69
CA LYS A 44 12.57 9.80 -2.09
C LYS A 44 12.22 10.00 -0.62
N ALA A 45 11.44 9.08 -0.04
CA ALA A 45 10.97 9.15 1.33
C ALA A 45 10.09 10.39 1.65
N GLU A 46 9.37 10.94 0.66
CA GLU A 46 8.46 12.10 0.86
C GLU A 46 7.36 11.81 1.88
N ASN A 47 7.03 10.54 2.10
CA ASN A 47 6.11 10.10 3.14
C ASN A 47 6.61 10.39 4.58
N PHE A 48 7.86 10.81 4.74
CA PHE A 48 8.46 11.23 6.01
C PHE A 48 8.50 12.74 6.19
N ASP A 49 8.14 13.53 5.17
CA ASP A 49 8.12 14.97 5.30
C ASP A 49 7.13 15.42 6.39
N PRO A 50 7.48 16.41 7.23
CA PRO A 50 6.55 16.94 8.24
C PRO A 50 5.21 17.42 7.66
N SER A 51 5.20 17.89 6.41
CA SER A 51 3.98 18.29 5.71
C SER A 51 3.05 17.11 5.45
N TYR A 52 3.59 15.96 5.02
CA TYR A 52 2.81 14.75 4.80
C TYR A 52 2.42 14.06 6.11
N LEU A 53 3.30 14.06 7.12
CA LEU A 53 3.01 13.50 8.45
C LEU A 53 1.85 14.20 9.17
N ARG A 54 1.55 15.46 8.83
CA ARG A 54 0.35 16.16 9.29
C ARG A 54 -0.95 15.60 8.66
N ILE A 55 -0.85 15.00 7.48
CA ILE A 55 -1.96 14.38 6.77
C ILE A 55 -2.12 12.92 7.22
N ASN A 56 -1.01 12.18 7.27
CA ASN A 56 -0.97 10.81 7.78
C ASN A 56 0.24 10.61 8.70
N SER A 57 -0.02 10.61 10.02
CA SER A 57 1.00 10.43 11.05
C SER A 57 1.66 9.06 11.05
N LYS A 58 1.15 8.07 10.31
CA LYS A 58 1.83 6.77 10.11
C LYS A 58 2.97 6.87 9.09
N GLY A 59 3.00 7.94 8.28
CA GLY A 59 3.97 8.11 7.20
C GLY A 59 3.84 7.02 6.14
N THR A 60 2.61 6.68 5.74
CA THR A 60 2.30 5.63 4.76
C THR A 60 1.37 6.15 3.66
N VAL A 61 1.33 5.44 2.54
CA VAL A 61 0.30 5.57 1.51
C VAL A 61 -0.44 4.23 1.39
N PRO A 62 -1.71 4.21 1.00
CA PRO A 62 -2.54 5.34 0.54
C PRO A 62 -3.04 6.23 1.67
N THR A 63 -3.50 7.43 1.33
CA THR A 63 -4.29 8.27 2.24
C THR A 63 -5.35 9.02 1.44
N LEU A 64 -6.62 8.83 1.78
CA LEU A 64 -7.74 9.53 1.16
C LEU A 64 -8.18 10.69 2.04
N VAL A 65 -8.10 11.91 1.53
CA VAL A 65 -8.58 13.12 2.20
C VAL A 65 -9.92 13.50 1.59
N VAL A 66 -10.98 13.44 2.40
CA VAL A 66 -12.36 13.72 1.96
C VAL A 66 -12.89 15.00 2.60
N PRO A 67 -13.59 15.88 1.87
CA PRO A 67 -14.28 17.02 2.45
C PRO A 67 -15.44 16.57 3.35
N LEU A 68 -15.66 17.24 4.48
CA LEU A 68 -16.83 17.00 5.33
C LEU A 68 -18.03 17.83 4.85
N LEU A 69 -19.19 17.18 4.74
CA LEU A 69 -20.47 17.76 4.28
C LEU A 69 -20.85 19.05 5.04
N GLU A 70 -20.55 19.13 6.32
CA GLU A 70 -20.84 20.29 7.18
C GLU A 70 -19.96 21.52 6.88
N THR A 71 -18.99 21.38 5.98
CA THR A 71 -17.97 22.40 5.69
C THR A 71 -17.71 22.61 4.19
N THR A 72 -18.66 22.17 3.34
CA THR A 72 -18.62 22.39 1.89
C THR A 72 -19.29 23.70 1.47
N SER A 73 -19.89 24.47 2.40
CA SER A 73 -20.39 25.81 2.12
C SER A 73 -19.25 26.84 2.10
N SER A 74 -19.39 27.90 1.31
CA SER A 74 -18.39 28.97 1.17
C SER A 74 -18.14 29.79 2.44
N GLU A 75 -18.91 29.54 3.51
CA GLU A 75 -18.90 30.31 4.76
C GLU A 75 -18.21 29.59 5.92
N VAL A 76 -17.77 28.33 5.73
CA VAL A 76 -17.15 27.51 6.77
C VAL A 76 -15.78 27.02 6.30
N ASP A 77 -14.75 27.15 7.14
CA ASP A 77 -13.44 26.54 6.88
C ASP A 77 -13.61 25.04 6.62
N THR A 78 -13.28 24.60 5.40
CA THR A 78 -13.43 23.19 5.00
C THR A 78 -12.62 22.28 5.94
N LYS A 79 -13.32 21.47 6.73
CA LYS A 79 -12.72 20.42 7.53
C LYS A 79 -12.63 19.18 6.66
N PHE A 80 -11.45 18.58 6.63
CA PHE A 80 -11.20 17.34 5.90
C PHE A 80 -11.05 16.18 6.88
N ARG A 81 -11.48 14.99 6.45
CA ARG A 81 -11.17 13.74 7.13
C ARG A 81 -10.13 12.99 6.31
N ALA A 82 -9.01 12.64 6.95
CA ALA A 82 -8.03 11.71 6.37
C ALA A 82 -8.41 10.27 6.75
N ILE A 83 -8.53 9.41 5.75
CA ILE A 83 -8.67 7.96 5.89
C ILE A 83 -7.32 7.36 5.47
N THR A 84 -6.63 6.70 6.40
CA THR A 84 -5.22 6.27 6.24
C THR A 84 -5.04 4.76 6.25
N ASP A 85 -6.14 4.01 6.22
CA ASP A 85 -6.18 2.55 6.20
C ASP A 85 -6.80 2.08 4.87
N THR A 86 -6.13 1.18 4.17
CA THR A 86 -6.55 0.73 2.84
C THR A 86 -7.92 0.06 2.86
N LYS A 87 -8.26 -0.72 3.89
CA LYS A 87 -9.56 -1.40 4.00
C LYS A 87 -10.66 -0.36 4.18
N ALA A 88 -10.43 0.61 5.08
CA ALA A 88 -11.37 1.72 5.30
C ALA A 88 -11.55 2.63 4.07
N ILE A 89 -10.49 2.85 3.29
CA ILE A 89 -10.57 3.61 2.02
C ILE A 89 -11.42 2.85 1.02
N LEU A 90 -11.21 1.54 0.84
CA LEU A 90 -12.01 0.74 -0.07
C LEU A 90 -13.49 0.69 0.32
N ASP A 91 -13.77 0.45 1.60
CA ASP A 91 -15.13 0.49 2.14
C ASP A 91 -15.81 1.85 1.89
N PHE A 92 -15.06 2.94 2.05
CA PHE A 92 -15.56 4.28 1.80
C PHE A 92 -15.88 4.48 0.32
N LEU A 93 -14.94 4.17 -0.58
CA LEU A 93 -15.15 4.31 -2.04
C LEU A 93 -16.31 3.45 -2.54
N ASP A 94 -16.44 2.21 -2.05
CA ASP A 94 -17.54 1.33 -2.45
C ASP A 94 -18.90 1.88 -2.01
N LYS A 95 -19.00 2.41 -0.78
CA LYS A 95 -20.24 3.00 -0.25
C LYS A 95 -20.57 4.36 -0.84
N SER A 96 -19.56 5.15 -1.19
CA SER A 96 -19.73 6.51 -1.71
C SER A 96 -20.22 6.56 -3.15
N ARG A 97 -20.08 5.47 -3.92
CA ARG A 97 -20.54 5.40 -5.31
C ARG A 97 -21.34 4.13 -5.55
N SER A 98 -22.61 4.26 -5.88
CA SER A 98 -23.50 3.18 -6.28
C SER A 98 -24.33 3.62 -7.48
N GLN A 99 -25.04 2.70 -8.13
CA GLN A 99 -25.98 3.04 -9.20
C GLN A 99 -27.00 4.12 -8.80
N ASN A 100 -27.34 4.21 -7.50
CA ASN A 100 -28.29 5.20 -6.99
C ASN A 100 -27.68 6.59 -6.74
N THR A 101 -26.34 6.70 -6.72
CA THR A 101 -25.64 7.99 -6.51
C THR A 101 -25.13 8.58 -7.81
N LEU A 102 -25.19 7.85 -8.92
CA LEU A 102 -24.81 8.34 -10.24
C LEU A 102 -25.92 9.22 -10.82
N SER A 103 -25.53 10.27 -11.54
CA SER A 103 -26.47 10.98 -12.41
C SER A 103 -26.97 10.08 -13.55
N ALA A 104 -28.09 10.44 -14.19
CA ALA A 104 -28.66 9.65 -15.29
C ALA A 104 -27.71 9.50 -16.51
N ASP A 105 -26.81 10.46 -16.71
CA ASP A 105 -25.80 10.42 -17.77
C ASP A 105 -24.61 9.51 -17.39
N GLU A 106 -24.23 9.49 -16.11
CA GLU A 106 -23.17 8.63 -15.59
C GLU A 106 -23.61 7.18 -15.42
N SER A 107 -24.87 6.92 -15.07
CA SER A 107 -25.39 5.56 -14.86
C SER A 107 -25.36 4.70 -16.13
N ASN A 108 -25.37 5.34 -17.30
CA ASN A 108 -25.26 4.68 -18.61
C ASN A 108 -23.81 4.47 -19.09
N SER A 109 -22.82 5.10 -18.43
CA SER A 109 -21.43 5.16 -18.94
C SER A 109 -20.35 4.75 -17.94
N ALA A 110 -20.59 4.84 -16.63
CA ALA A 110 -19.63 4.53 -15.59
C ALA A 110 -20.01 3.25 -14.82
N PRO A 111 -19.14 2.24 -14.72
CA PRO A 111 -19.41 1.05 -13.91
C PRO A 111 -19.46 1.42 -12.43
N ALA A 112 -20.46 0.93 -11.71
CA ALA A 112 -20.54 1.07 -10.25
C ALA A 112 -21.10 -0.21 -9.61
N PRO A 113 -20.40 -1.36 -9.74
CA PRO A 113 -20.80 -2.60 -9.09
C PRO A 113 -20.76 -2.42 -7.57
N ILE A 114 -21.54 -3.23 -6.86
CA ILE A 114 -21.42 -3.36 -5.40
C ILE A 114 -20.28 -4.33 -5.13
N LEU A 115 -19.22 -3.88 -4.46
CA LEU A 115 -18.04 -4.72 -4.19
C LEU A 115 -18.12 -5.39 -2.82
N ALA A 116 -18.83 -4.78 -1.87
CA ALA A 116 -19.10 -5.38 -0.57
C ALA A 116 -20.10 -6.55 -0.70
N PRO A 117 -19.85 -7.70 -0.06
CA PRO A 117 -20.79 -8.82 -0.08
C PRO A 117 -22.14 -8.46 0.57
N ALA A 118 -23.23 -8.94 -0.02
CA ALA A 118 -24.58 -8.70 0.50
C ALA A 118 -24.96 -9.62 1.68
N THR A 119 -24.35 -10.80 1.78
CA THR A 119 -24.67 -11.81 2.80
C THR A 119 -23.67 -11.78 3.96
N ILE A 120 -24.09 -12.26 5.13
CA ILE A 120 -23.23 -12.37 6.31
C ILE A 120 -22.09 -13.36 6.04
N GLU A 121 -22.41 -14.47 5.38
CA GLU A 121 -21.46 -15.52 5.01
C GLU A 121 -20.43 -15.00 4.00
N GLY A 122 -20.89 -14.25 2.99
CA GLY A 122 -20.01 -13.62 2.00
C GLY A 122 -19.09 -12.58 2.64
N LYS A 123 -19.62 -11.79 3.58
CA LYS A 123 -18.82 -10.82 4.33
C LYS A 123 -17.76 -11.51 5.18
N ALA A 124 -18.13 -12.57 5.91
CA ALA A 124 -17.19 -13.32 6.74
C ALA A 124 -16.06 -13.91 5.89
N LEU A 125 -16.38 -14.53 4.75
CA LEU A 125 -15.37 -15.06 3.83
C LEU A 125 -14.48 -13.95 3.25
N SER A 126 -15.05 -12.81 2.87
CA SER A 126 -14.29 -11.66 2.40
C SER A 126 -13.31 -11.16 3.45
N ASP A 127 -13.76 -11.00 4.69
CA ASP A 127 -12.93 -10.54 5.80
C ASP A 127 -11.78 -11.53 6.07
N GLU A 128 -12.04 -12.85 6.00
CA GLU A 128 -11.02 -13.89 6.14
C GLU A 128 -9.96 -13.82 5.04
N ILE A 129 -10.37 -13.71 3.76
CA ILE A 129 -9.44 -13.60 2.62
C ILE A 129 -8.58 -12.34 2.74
N ILE A 130 -9.21 -11.21 3.09
CA ILE A 130 -8.50 -9.93 3.29
C ILE A 130 -7.53 -10.05 4.47
N ALA A 131 -7.92 -10.70 5.56
CA ALA A 131 -7.03 -10.90 6.70
C ALA A 131 -5.78 -11.72 6.34
N LEU A 132 -5.92 -12.75 5.50
CA LEU A 132 -4.78 -13.59 5.07
C LEU A 132 -3.70 -12.77 4.37
N VAL A 133 -4.06 -11.94 3.38
CA VAL A 133 -3.06 -11.17 2.59
C VAL A 133 -2.53 -9.94 3.31
N HIS A 134 -3.19 -9.49 4.39
CA HIS A 134 -2.74 -8.40 5.26
C HIS A 134 -1.97 -8.87 6.49
N ALA A 135 -1.78 -10.18 6.68
CA ALA A 135 -1.05 -10.69 7.83
C ALA A 135 0.42 -10.23 7.78
N GLY A 136 0.95 -9.76 8.92
CA GLY A 136 2.32 -9.20 8.98
C GLY A 136 3.41 -10.22 8.61
N GLU A 137 3.12 -11.50 8.76
CA GLU A 137 4.01 -12.61 8.41
C GLU A 137 4.17 -12.87 6.91
N VAL A 138 3.35 -12.19 6.08
CA VAL A 138 3.41 -12.21 4.60
C VAL A 138 3.47 -10.80 4.01
N ASP A 139 4.06 -9.83 4.74
CA ASP A 139 4.17 -8.44 4.27
C ASP A 139 4.97 -8.36 2.96
N PRO A 140 4.33 -7.97 1.84
CA PRO A 140 4.99 -7.92 0.55
C PRO A 140 6.00 -6.76 0.46
N ASN A 141 5.91 -5.74 1.32
CA ASN A 141 6.90 -4.67 1.38
C ASN A 141 8.18 -5.12 2.10
N PHE A 142 8.05 -6.02 3.09
CA PHE A 142 9.20 -6.66 3.71
C PHE A 142 9.94 -7.52 2.67
N LEU A 143 9.21 -8.33 1.88
CA LEU A 143 9.81 -9.15 0.82
C LEU A 143 10.50 -8.32 -0.27
N LEU A 144 9.97 -7.15 -0.62
CA LEU A 144 10.61 -6.23 -1.57
C LEU A 144 12.02 -5.82 -1.13
N LEU A 145 12.23 -5.71 0.18
CA LEU A 145 13.51 -5.31 0.78
C LEU A 145 14.26 -6.51 1.37
N GLY A 146 13.70 -7.71 1.28
CA GLY A 146 14.29 -8.95 1.74
C GLY A 146 15.30 -9.51 0.76
N ALA A 147 16.07 -10.50 1.21
CA ALA A 147 16.96 -11.30 0.38
C ALA A 147 16.98 -12.73 0.89
N ARG A 148 16.87 -13.74 0.03
CA ARG A 148 16.89 -15.16 0.46
C ARG A 148 18.29 -15.68 0.72
N ASN A 149 19.32 -14.97 0.25
CA ASN A 149 20.73 -15.31 0.41
C ASN A 149 21.61 -14.07 0.20
N GLN A 150 22.91 -14.20 0.44
CA GLN A 150 23.87 -13.10 0.28
C GLN A 150 23.90 -12.53 -1.15
N ALA A 151 23.83 -13.38 -2.18
CA ALA A 151 23.92 -12.93 -3.56
C ALA A 151 22.73 -12.05 -3.94
N GLU A 152 21.52 -12.40 -3.51
CA GLU A 152 20.33 -11.57 -3.67
C GLU A 152 20.44 -10.24 -2.94
N LEU A 153 21.04 -10.22 -1.74
CA LEU A 153 21.25 -8.96 -1.03
C LEU A 153 22.24 -8.05 -1.78
N GLU A 154 23.35 -8.60 -2.28
CA GLU A 154 24.33 -7.82 -3.03
C GLU A 154 23.75 -7.27 -4.35
N GLU A 155 22.82 -7.99 -4.98
CA GLU A 155 22.10 -7.46 -6.13
C GLU A 155 21.05 -6.42 -5.72
N GLY A 156 20.29 -6.69 -4.65
CA GLY A 156 19.31 -5.76 -4.09
C GLY A 156 19.93 -4.42 -3.70
N LYS A 157 21.17 -4.42 -3.18
CA LYS A 157 21.94 -3.20 -2.87
C LYS A 157 22.20 -2.31 -4.09
N LYS A 158 22.33 -2.88 -5.29
CA LYS A 158 22.53 -2.13 -6.54
C LYS A 158 21.22 -1.63 -7.15
N GLY A 159 20.11 -2.29 -6.82
CA GLY A 159 18.79 -2.02 -7.37
C GLY A 159 17.93 -1.07 -6.55
N LEU A 160 16.62 -1.20 -6.77
CA LEU A 160 15.59 -0.46 -6.05
C LEU A 160 15.67 -0.67 -4.52
N PRO A 161 15.85 -1.90 -3.97
CA PRO A 161 15.87 -2.09 -2.52
C PRO A 161 16.97 -1.29 -1.81
N GLY A 162 18.20 -1.32 -2.34
CA GLY A 162 19.32 -0.56 -1.79
C GLY A 162 19.08 0.95 -1.85
N THR A 163 18.60 1.45 -2.98
CA THR A 163 18.21 2.87 -3.15
C THR A 163 17.13 3.27 -2.13
N PHE A 164 16.11 2.44 -1.97
CA PHE A 164 14.98 2.70 -1.08
C PHE A 164 15.40 2.77 0.38
N VAL A 165 16.20 1.82 0.86
CA VAL A 165 16.69 1.80 2.25
C VAL A 165 17.64 2.97 2.51
N ALA A 166 18.57 3.24 1.60
CA ALA A 166 19.54 4.33 1.75
C ALA A 166 18.86 5.71 1.82
N ASN A 167 17.93 5.99 0.90
CA ASN A 167 17.22 7.28 0.86
C ASN A 167 16.37 7.50 2.11
N ARG A 168 15.68 6.45 2.59
CA ARG A 168 14.87 6.54 3.81
C ARG A 168 15.72 6.78 5.05
N ASN A 169 16.81 6.04 5.21
CA ASN A 169 17.74 6.26 6.31
C ASN A 169 18.31 7.69 6.28
N LYS A 170 18.72 8.16 5.10
CA LYS A 170 19.20 9.53 4.91
C LYS A 170 18.15 10.57 5.30
N ALA A 171 16.92 10.46 4.79
CA ALA A 171 15.84 11.40 5.07
C ALA A 171 15.52 11.48 6.57
N LEU A 172 15.44 10.33 7.26
CA LEU A 172 15.19 10.29 8.70
C LEU A 172 16.31 11.00 9.49
N LEU A 173 17.57 10.73 9.16
CA LEU A 173 18.72 11.38 9.80
C LEU A 173 18.76 12.88 9.52
N ASP A 174 18.45 13.31 8.29
CA ASP A 174 18.43 14.71 7.90
C ASP A 174 17.30 15.47 8.61
N HIS A 175 16.10 14.89 8.71
CA HIS A 175 15.01 15.48 9.48
C HIS A 175 15.34 15.58 10.96
N GLN A 176 15.91 14.54 11.58
CA GLN A 176 16.32 14.57 12.98
C GLN A 176 17.32 15.70 13.25
N LYS A 177 18.37 15.80 12.40
CA LYS A 177 19.36 16.90 12.49
C LYS A 177 18.72 18.28 12.34
N SER A 178 17.78 18.44 11.42
CA SER A 178 17.08 19.73 11.20
C SER A 178 16.30 20.17 12.45
N LEU A 179 15.69 19.22 13.17
CA LEU A 179 14.92 19.51 14.37
C LEU A 179 15.81 19.79 15.59
N ASP A 180 17.03 19.26 15.62
CA ASP A 180 18.02 19.56 16.66
C ASP A 180 18.68 20.93 16.43
N GLY A 181 18.97 21.29 15.18
CA GLY A 181 19.48 22.63 14.83
C GLY A 181 18.47 23.76 15.09
N SER A 182 17.17 23.46 15.06
CA SER A 182 16.10 24.43 15.35
C SER A 182 15.93 24.75 16.85
N SER A 183 16.63 24.06 17.77
CA SER A 183 16.49 24.27 19.21
C SER A 183 17.53 25.23 19.83
N THR A 184 18.34 25.91 19.01
CA THR A 184 19.44 26.78 19.51
C THR A 184 19.05 28.24 19.73
N THR A 185 17.82 28.67 19.44
CA THR A 185 17.30 29.95 19.92
C THR A 185 16.82 29.77 21.36
N ALA A 186 17.49 30.44 22.29
CA ALA A 186 17.12 30.45 23.70
C ALA A 186 15.61 30.69 23.86
N PHE A 187 14.96 29.88 24.71
CA PHE A 187 13.57 30.03 25.08
C PHE A 187 13.35 31.41 25.71
N ASP A 188 12.88 32.37 24.94
CA ASP A 188 12.59 33.74 25.36
C ASP A 188 11.16 33.91 25.91
N GLY A 189 10.45 32.79 26.12
CA GLY A 189 9.05 32.78 26.54
C GLY A 189 8.05 33.21 25.47
N SER A 190 8.49 33.50 24.23
CA SER A 190 7.61 33.86 23.11
C SER A 190 7.18 32.66 22.25
N ALA A 191 7.81 31.50 22.43
CA ALA A 191 7.52 30.30 21.66
C ALA A 191 6.13 29.73 21.99
N ASN A 192 5.31 29.52 20.95
CA ASN A 192 3.97 28.93 21.09
C ASN A 192 4.08 27.50 21.66
N PRO A 193 3.46 27.18 22.81
CA PRO A 193 3.53 25.83 23.40
C PRO A 193 3.08 24.71 22.44
N LYS A 194 2.18 25.01 21.50
CA LYS A 194 1.73 24.06 20.47
C LYS A 194 2.83 23.73 19.46
N SER A 195 3.72 24.67 19.11
CA SER A 195 4.83 24.37 18.17
C SER A 195 5.90 23.49 18.82
N SER A 196 6.18 23.70 20.10
CA SER A 196 7.17 22.89 20.84
C SER A 196 6.71 21.43 20.97
N ALA A 197 5.46 21.19 21.35
CA ALA A 197 4.91 19.83 21.45
C ALA A 197 4.87 19.10 20.09
N VAL A 198 4.57 19.81 19.00
CA VAL A 198 4.62 19.25 17.64
C VAL A 198 6.06 18.86 17.27
N GLN A 199 7.04 19.68 17.62
CA GLN A 199 8.45 19.39 17.36
C GLN A 199 8.94 18.16 18.15
N GLU A 200 8.60 18.05 19.43
CA GLU A 200 8.94 16.88 20.26
C GLU A 200 8.30 15.59 19.72
N ASN A 201 7.03 15.65 19.31
CA ASN A 201 6.34 14.52 18.69
C ASN A 201 7.02 14.08 17.39
N LEU A 202 7.47 15.01 16.55
CA LEU A 202 8.22 14.69 15.33
C LEU A 202 9.60 14.10 15.65
N LYS A 203 10.33 14.63 16.64
CA LYS A 203 11.61 14.04 17.09
C LYS A 203 11.43 12.59 17.52
N LYS A 204 10.42 12.33 18.34
CA LYS A 204 10.07 10.97 18.76
C LYS A 204 9.71 10.08 17.57
N TRP A 205 8.87 10.59 16.66
CA TRP A 205 8.46 9.85 15.48
C TRP A 205 9.66 9.42 14.61
N TYR A 206 10.61 10.32 14.34
CA TYR A 206 11.80 9.99 13.56
C TYR A 206 12.71 8.98 14.28
N ALA A 207 12.89 9.12 15.60
CA ALA A 207 13.67 8.17 16.39
C ALA A 207 13.04 6.76 16.37
N ASP A 208 11.74 6.66 16.62
CA ASP A 208 11.00 5.40 16.56
C ASP A 208 11.06 4.80 15.14
N LYS A 209 10.98 5.64 14.10
CA LYS A 209 11.04 5.19 12.70
C LYS A 209 12.42 4.66 12.31
N LEU A 210 13.50 5.31 12.76
CA LEU A 210 14.87 4.81 12.61
C LEU A 210 15.03 3.44 13.27
N ASP A 211 14.55 3.29 14.51
CA ASP A 211 14.62 2.01 15.23
C ASP A 211 13.87 0.90 14.50
N SER A 212 12.65 1.19 14.03
CA SER A 212 11.84 0.23 13.26
C SER A 212 12.47 -0.22 11.92
N GLN A 213 13.45 0.54 11.39
CA GLN A 213 14.15 0.22 10.14
C GLN A 213 15.59 -0.27 10.37
N SER A 214 15.99 -0.41 11.63
CA SER A 214 17.37 -0.70 12.02
C SER A 214 17.93 -1.95 11.35
N LEU A 215 17.14 -3.03 11.23
CA LEU A 215 17.55 -4.26 10.55
C LEU A 215 17.95 -4.00 9.10
N LEU A 216 17.10 -3.29 8.34
CA LEU A 216 17.35 -2.99 6.93
C LEU A 216 18.53 -2.05 6.78
N THR A 217 18.62 -0.98 7.58
CA THR A 217 19.76 -0.06 7.54
C THR A 217 21.07 -0.78 7.88
N ARG A 218 21.09 -1.61 8.93
CA ARG A 218 22.28 -2.39 9.30
C ARG A 218 22.71 -3.33 8.17
N ALA A 219 21.77 -4.02 7.53
CA ALA A 219 22.07 -4.95 6.44
C ALA A 219 22.50 -4.27 5.13
N TYR A 220 21.76 -3.26 4.67
CA TYR A 220 21.99 -2.60 3.37
C TYR A 220 23.06 -1.51 3.43
N VAL A 221 23.06 -0.68 4.48
CA VAL A 221 23.89 0.53 4.56
C VAL A 221 25.19 0.24 5.31
N ASN A 222 25.11 -0.45 6.46
CA ASN A 222 26.28 -0.65 7.32
C ASN A 222 27.06 -1.94 6.99
N GLY A 223 26.47 -2.86 6.23
CA GLY A 223 27.09 -4.16 5.92
C GLY A 223 27.28 -5.06 7.15
N ASP A 224 26.40 -4.91 8.14
CA ASP A 224 26.45 -5.66 9.40
C ASP A 224 26.10 -7.14 9.19
N ALA A 225 27.04 -8.03 9.49
CA ALA A 225 26.91 -9.46 9.19
C ALA A 225 25.75 -10.15 9.95
N GLU A 226 25.49 -9.76 11.20
CA GLU A 226 24.39 -10.31 11.99
C GLU A 226 23.03 -9.88 11.44
N ALA A 227 22.90 -8.60 11.09
CA ALA A 227 21.69 -8.05 10.46
C ALA A 227 21.43 -8.69 9.09
N VAL A 228 22.48 -8.96 8.31
CA VAL A 228 22.35 -9.69 7.04
C VAL A 228 21.84 -11.12 7.28
N GLN A 229 22.41 -11.85 8.24
CA GLN A 229 21.95 -13.20 8.57
C GLN A 229 20.49 -13.20 9.04
N GLN A 230 20.12 -12.24 9.89
CA GLN A 230 18.76 -12.09 10.39
C GLN A 230 17.77 -11.74 9.26
N LEU A 231 18.14 -10.82 8.36
CA LEU A 231 17.31 -10.45 7.20
C LEU A 231 17.07 -11.67 6.30
N VAL A 232 18.12 -12.46 6.03
CA VAL A 232 18.02 -13.68 5.23
C VAL A 232 17.10 -14.70 5.88
N GLN A 233 17.25 -14.94 7.18
CA GLN A 233 16.40 -15.87 7.92
C GLN A 233 14.93 -15.44 7.86
N LEU A 234 14.64 -14.17 8.15
CA LEU A 234 13.29 -13.63 8.13
C LEU A 234 12.68 -13.65 6.72
N THR A 235 13.46 -13.31 5.69
CA THR A 235 12.98 -13.35 4.30
C THR A 235 12.55 -14.75 3.89
N ASN A 236 13.35 -15.78 4.21
CA ASN A 236 13.00 -17.17 3.93
C ASN A 236 11.78 -17.64 4.75
N ALA A 237 11.66 -17.22 6.01
CA ALA A 237 10.47 -17.50 6.81
C ALA A 237 9.21 -16.84 6.21
N THR A 238 9.30 -15.59 5.75
CA THR A 238 8.20 -14.90 5.08
C THR A 238 7.80 -15.59 3.78
N TRP A 239 8.75 -16.04 2.95
CA TRP A 239 8.41 -16.81 1.74
C TRP A 239 7.72 -18.13 2.05
N LYS A 240 8.13 -18.83 3.11
CA LYS A 240 7.41 -20.00 3.60
C LYS A 240 5.97 -19.66 4.01
N ASN A 241 5.76 -18.57 4.74
CA ASN A 241 4.43 -18.12 5.12
C ASN A 241 3.58 -17.70 3.92
N VAL A 242 4.19 -17.16 2.86
CA VAL A 242 3.51 -16.87 1.58
C VAL A 242 3.02 -18.18 0.94
N ALA A 243 3.86 -19.22 0.89
CA ALA A 243 3.45 -20.53 0.39
C ALA A 243 2.26 -21.10 1.16
N GLU A 244 2.31 -21.06 2.50
CA GLU A 244 1.21 -21.52 3.35
C GLU A 244 -0.06 -20.66 3.19
N THR A 245 0.10 -19.35 3.01
CA THR A 245 -1.01 -18.42 2.76
C THR A 245 -1.68 -18.69 1.42
N LEU A 246 -0.92 -18.98 0.37
CA LEU A 246 -1.47 -19.35 -0.93
C LEU A 246 -2.24 -20.68 -0.88
N ILE A 247 -1.76 -21.66 -0.10
CA ILE A 247 -2.50 -22.89 0.16
C ILE A 247 -3.83 -22.59 0.86
N LYS A 248 -3.83 -21.71 1.87
CA LYS A 248 -5.08 -21.29 2.54
C LYS A 248 -6.01 -20.56 1.59
N LEU A 249 -5.50 -19.63 0.79
CA LEU A 249 -6.28 -18.89 -0.20
C LEU A 249 -6.94 -19.83 -1.21
N GLU A 250 -6.26 -20.87 -1.68
CA GLU A 250 -6.83 -21.86 -2.60
C GLU A 250 -8.09 -22.56 -2.03
N THR A 251 -8.14 -22.76 -0.71
CA THR A 251 -9.32 -23.32 -0.04
C THR A 251 -10.48 -22.32 0.10
N LYS A 252 -10.18 -21.01 0.04
CA LYS A 252 -11.14 -19.92 0.31
C LYS A 252 -11.68 -19.26 -0.95
N VAL A 253 -10.87 -19.13 -2.00
CA VAL A 253 -11.31 -18.60 -3.29
C VAL A 253 -12.39 -19.51 -3.86
N GLN A 254 -13.50 -18.91 -4.29
CA GLN A 254 -14.63 -19.63 -4.87
C GLN A 254 -14.54 -19.70 -6.41
N GLY A 255 -13.94 -18.69 -7.04
CA GLY A 255 -13.68 -18.63 -8.48
C GLY A 255 -14.94 -18.26 -9.29
N PRO A 256 -14.78 -17.54 -10.43
CA PRO A 256 -13.53 -16.99 -10.99
C PRO A 256 -12.95 -15.78 -10.22
N PHE A 257 -13.73 -15.11 -9.37
CA PHE A 257 -13.27 -14.11 -8.41
C PHE A 257 -13.20 -14.68 -6.98
N ALA A 258 -12.68 -13.91 -6.03
CA ALA A 258 -12.46 -14.34 -4.65
C ALA A 258 -13.73 -14.95 -4.02
N LEU A 259 -14.89 -14.35 -4.28
CA LEU A 259 -16.19 -14.75 -3.71
C LEU A 259 -17.17 -15.35 -4.75
N GLY A 260 -16.68 -15.79 -5.90
CA GLY A 260 -17.50 -16.45 -6.93
C GLY A 260 -17.48 -15.70 -8.26
N ASP A 261 -18.64 -15.50 -8.87
CA ASP A 261 -18.77 -14.97 -10.24
C ASP A 261 -18.54 -13.47 -10.37
N GLN A 262 -18.54 -12.72 -9.27
CA GLN A 262 -18.43 -11.26 -9.29
C GLN A 262 -17.22 -10.77 -8.50
N ILE A 263 -16.62 -9.70 -9.02
CA ILE A 263 -15.58 -8.95 -8.33
C ILE A 263 -16.10 -8.41 -6.98
N SER A 264 -15.23 -8.40 -5.99
CA SER A 264 -15.49 -7.98 -4.63
C SER A 264 -14.32 -7.18 -4.04
N LEU A 265 -14.53 -6.65 -2.83
CA LEU A 265 -13.45 -6.01 -2.07
C LEU A 265 -12.27 -6.96 -1.79
N ALA A 266 -12.52 -8.27 -1.67
CA ALA A 266 -11.46 -9.25 -1.44
C ALA A 266 -10.48 -9.29 -2.63
N ASP A 267 -10.97 -9.23 -3.87
CA ASP A 267 -10.15 -9.20 -5.07
C ASP A 267 -9.21 -7.99 -5.09
N LEU A 268 -9.71 -6.82 -4.68
CA LEU A 268 -8.96 -5.57 -4.63
C LEU A 268 -7.86 -5.55 -3.55
N HIS A 269 -7.84 -6.53 -2.66
CA HIS A 269 -6.76 -6.75 -1.70
C HIS A 269 -5.82 -7.88 -2.12
N VAL A 270 -6.36 -8.99 -2.66
CA VAL A 270 -5.57 -10.15 -3.09
C VAL A 270 -4.70 -9.79 -4.30
N ILE A 271 -5.26 -9.10 -5.30
CA ILE A 271 -4.55 -8.84 -6.56
C ILE A 271 -3.30 -7.98 -6.38
N PRO A 272 -3.32 -6.84 -5.64
CA PRO A 272 -2.09 -6.09 -5.39
C PRO A 272 -1.04 -6.87 -4.62
N TRP A 273 -1.46 -7.65 -3.61
CA TRP A 273 -0.54 -8.51 -2.86
C TRP A 273 0.12 -9.56 -3.76
N LEU A 274 -0.68 -10.26 -4.56
CA LEU A 274 -0.23 -11.27 -5.52
C LEU A 274 0.69 -10.67 -6.59
N ALA A 275 0.32 -9.50 -7.14
CA ALA A 275 1.13 -8.76 -8.10
C ALA A 275 2.51 -8.42 -7.53
N ARG A 276 2.58 -7.96 -6.28
CA ARG A 276 3.88 -7.66 -5.65
C ARG A 276 4.75 -8.89 -5.48
N ILE A 277 4.22 -9.96 -4.88
CA ILE A 277 5.05 -11.16 -4.64
C ILE A 277 5.48 -11.80 -5.96
N ALA A 278 4.65 -11.74 -7.01
CA ALA A 278 5.01 -12.21 -8.35
C ALA A 278 6.06 -11.32 -9.03
N ALA A 279 5.98 -9.99 -8.84
CA ALA A 279 7.00 -9.06 -9.29
C ALA A 279 8.36 -9.34 -8.62
N ILE A 280 8.37 -9.53 -7.29
CA ILE A 280 9.59 -9.83 -6.53
C ILE A 280 10.17 -11.17 -7.00
N ALA A 281 9.34 -12.20 -7.17
CA ALA A 281 9.77 -13.49 -7.68
C ALA A 281 10.38 -13.42 -9.09
N SER A 282 9.93 -12.44 -9.90
CA SER A 282 10.47 -12.15 -11.23
C SER A 282 11.69 -11.21 -11.21
N GLY A 283 12.25 -10.90 -10.04
CA GLY A 283 13.39 -9.98 -9.91
C GLY A 283 13.05 -8.53 -10.25
N LEU A 284 11.77 -8.13 -10.12
CA LEU A 284 11.23 -6.82 -10.50
C LEU A 284 11.35 -6.49 -12.00
N ALA A 285 11.67 -7.48 -12.84
CA ALA A 285 11.62 -7.34 -14.28
C ALA A 285 10.19 -7.53 -14.81
N LYS A 286 9.91 -6.95 -15.97
CA LYS A 286 8.69 -7.26 -16.72
C LYS A 286 8.73 -8.74 -17.10
N SER A 287 7.73 -9.49 -16.65
CA SER A 287 7.57 -10.92 -16.95
C SER A 287 6.28 -11.14 -17.73
N GLU A 288 6.34 -11.98 -18.76
CA GLU A 288 5.14 -12.44 -19.48
C GLU A 288 4.32 -13.42 -18.64
N ASP A 289 4.95 -14.12 -17.70
CA ASP A 289 4.30 -15.05 -16.78
C ASP A 289 4.87 -14.87 -15.35
N PRO A 290 4.44 -13.82 -14.64
CA PRO A 290 4.93 -13.53 -13.29
C PRO A 290 4.49 -14.59 -12.27
N ILE A 291 3.41 -15.32 -12.54
CA ILE A 291 2.93 -16.41 -11.67
C ILE A 291 3.86 -17.63 -11.78
N LYS A 292 4.40 -17.93 -12.97
CA LYS A 292 5.42 -18.97 -13.12
C LYS A 292 6.70 -18.65 -12.34
N SER A 293 7.16 -17.39 -12.38
CA SER A 293 8.30 -16.98 -11.56
C SER A 293 8.02 -17.18 -10.07
N LEU A 294 6.79 -16.84 -9.62
CA LEU A 294 6.35 -17.07 -8.25
C LEU A 294 6.34 -18.55 -7.89
N ASP A 295 5.82 -19.43 -8.75
CA ASP A 295 5.83 -20.89 -8.54
C ASP A 295 7.26 -21.41 -8.31
N VAL A 296 8.24 -20.99 -9.14
CA VAL A 296 9.65 -21.38 -8.98
C VAL A 296 10.20 -21.00 -7.60
N VAL A 297 9.83 -19.83 -7.08
CA VAL A 297 10.24 -19.42 -5.73
C VAL A 297 9.58 -20.30 -4.67
N LEU A 298 8.27 -20.54 -4.79
CA LEU A 298 7.48 -21.27 -3.80
C LEU A 298 7.83 -22.76 -3.73
N GLU A 299 8.31 -23.36 -4.83
CA GLU A 299 8.79 -24.75 -4.84
C GLU A 299 9.90 -24.98 -3.81
N GLY A 300 10.80 -24.01 -3.64
CA GLY A 300 11.84 -24.02 -2.61
C GLY A 300 11.31 -24.02 -1.17
N PHE A 301 10.03 -23.69 -0.99
CA PHE A 301 9.32 -23.66 0.29
C PHE A 301 8.18 -24.69 0.36
N GLY A 302 8.12 -25.63 -0.59
CA GLY A 302 7.10 -26.69 -0.62
C GLY A 302 5.69 -26.22 -0.99
N GLY A 303 5.57 -25.10 -1.71
CA GLY A 303 4.29 -24.55 -2.15
C GLY A 303 4.24 -24.24 -3.64
N LYS A 304 3.06 -23.82 -4.10
CA LYS A 304 2.79 -23.28 -5.43
C LYS A 304 1.53 -22.42 -5.36
N VAL A 305 1.29 -21.61 -6.38
CA VAL A 305 0.00 -20.94 -6.58
C VAL A 305 -1.03 -21.99 -7.00
N GLY A 306 -2.13 -22.09 -6.26
CA GLY A 306 -3.23 -23.03 -6.56
C GLY A 306 -4.05 -22.63 -7.78
N GLU A 307 -4.80 -23.57 -8.34
CA GLU A 307 -5.52 -23.37 -9.61
C GLU A 307 -6.63 -22.31 -9.51
N LYS A 308 -7.33 -22.22 -8.37
CA LYS A 308 -8.34 -21.16 -8.18
C LYS A 308 -7.70 -19.79 -8.06
N VAL A 309 -6.56 -19.68 -7.37
CA VAL A 309 -5.81 -18.41 -7.29
C VAL A 309 -5.24 -18.02 -8.66
N LYS A 310 -4.78 -18.98 -9.46
CA LYS A 310 -4.38 -18.78 -10.86
C LYS A 310 -5.56 -18.32 -11.74
N GLY A 311 -6.72 -18.93 -11.55
CA GLY A 311 -7.96 -18.55 -12.23
C GLY A 311 -8.38 -17.13 -11.88
N LEU A 312 -8.29 -16.75 -10.60
CA LEU A 312 -8.50 -15.39 -10.12
C LEU A 312 -7.55 -14.40 -10.79
N TRP A 313 -6.24 -14.68 -10.77
CA TRP A 313 -5.23 -13.83 -11.42
C TRP A 313 -5.53 -13.62 -12.90
N THR A 314 -5.83 -14.71 -13.61
CA THR A 314 -6.10 -14.68 -15.06
C THR A 314 -7.36 -13.87 -15.36
N THR A 315 -8.46 -14.15 -14.67
CA THR A 315 -9.73 -13.45 -14.87
C THR A 315 -9.62 -11.97 -14.52
N PHE A 316 -8.96 -11.64 -13.42
CA PHE A 316 -8.78 -10.24 -13.02
C PHE A 316 -7.82 -9.50 -13.97
N GLY A 317 -6.82 -10.19 -14.53
CA GLY A 317 -5.86 -9.64 -15.49
C GLY A 317 -6.49 -9.07 -16.77
N GLU A 318 -7.67 -9.57 -17.15
CA GLU A 318 -8.41 -9.08 -18.32
C GLU A 318 -9.13 -7.74 -18.07
N ARG A 319 -9.29 -7.34 -16.80
CA ARG A 319 -10.03 -6.14 -16.41
C ARG A 319 -9.27 -4.86 -16.75
N GLU A 320 -10.00 -3.82 -17.13
CA GLU A 320 -9.42 -2.51 -17.44
C GLU A 320 -8.72 -1.88 -16.22
N SER A 321 -9.20 -2.14 -15.01
CA SER A 321 -8.52 -1.71 -13.78
C SER A 321 -7.12 -2.34 -13.66
N PHE A 322 -6.99 -3.64 -13.93
CA PHE A 322 -5.70 -4.31 -13.89
C PHE A 322 -4.75 -3.72 -14.93
N LYS A 323 -5.19 -3.56 -16.18
CA LYS A 323 -4.38 -2.98 -17.26
C LYS A 323 -3.96 -1.54 -16.95
N ALA A 324 -4.86 -0.73 -16.40
CA ALA A 324 -4.57 0.65 -16.05
C ALA A 324 -3.51 0.78 -14.94
N ILE A 325 -3.47 -0.17 -14.00
CA ILE A 325 -2.55 -0.12 -12.85
C ILE A 325 -1.25 -0.89 -13.12
N TYR A 326 -1.31 -1.98 -13.87
CA TYR A 326 -0.22 -2.95 -14.02
C TYR A 326 0.25 -3.21 -15.47
N GLY A 327 -0.34 -2.53 -16.46
CA GLY A 327 -0.03 -2.76 -17.88
C GLY A 327 1.44 -2.50 -18.27
N GLU A 328 2.08 -1.56 -17.57
CA GLU A 328 3.50 -1.22 -17.78
C GLU A 328 4.46 -2.05 -16.93
N GLY A 329 3.95 -2.82 -15.97
CA GLY A 329 4.73 -3.58 -15.00
C GLY A 329 3.97 -3.75 -13.70
N LEU A 330 4.31 -4.81 -12.95
CA LEU A 330 3.57 -5.13 -11.74
C LEU A 330 3.81 -4.15 -10.59
N HIS A 331 4.98 -3.50 -10.50
CA HIS A 331 5.29 -2.39 -9.57
C HIS A 331 6.70 -1.82 -9.81
#